data_AF-A0A367AWV3-F1
#
_entry.id   AF-A0A367AWV3-F1
#
_cell.length_a   1.000
_cell.length_b   1.000
_cell.length_c   1.000
_cell.angle_alpha   90.00
_cell.angle_beta   90.00
_cell.angle_gamma   90.00
#
_symmetry.space_group_name_H-M   'P 1'
#
loop_
_entity.id
_entity.type
_entity.pdbx_description
1 polymer ?
#
loop_
_entity_poly.entity_id
_entity_poly.type
_entity_poly.pdbx_seq_one_letter_code
_entity_poly.pdbx_strand_id
1 'polypeptide(L)'
;MTVYAYPSRLHSPDELRAYRREQLVSRYNPACARAAMWAWTNVRRASRALARDGIQATIPPPPALPAGARRGVEAVLRRASPTCLERSLVLQTWLAAHGVPCEIIIGVAKEGAEVKAHAWLDIEAGDHVARKYTELHRLAPR
;
A
#
# COMPACT_ATOMS: atom_id res chain seq x y z
N MET A 1 -19.13 2.54 -24.69
CA MET A 1 -17.94 3.17 -24.07
C MET A 1 -18.04 2.98 -22.57
N THR A 2 -17.38 1.96 -22.01
CA THR A 2 -17.39 1.73 -20.57
C THR A 2 -16.49 2.79 -19.94
N VAL A 3 -17.10 3.77 -19.26
CA VAL A 3 -16.36 4.69 -18.40
C VAL A 3 -15.69 3.82 -17.35
N TYR A 4 -14.37 3.64 -17.42
CA TYR A 4 -13.63 2.98 -16.35
C TYR A 4 -13.79 3.87 -15.12
N ALA A 5 -14.74 3.52 -14.25
CA ALA A 5 -14.94 4.19 -12.98
C ALA A 5 -13.60 4.18 -12.24
N TYR A 6 -13.24 5.33 -11.67
CA TYR A 6 -12.04 5.44 -10.85
C TYR A 6 -12.11 4.39 -9.72
N PRO A 7 -11.06 3.59 -9.51
CA PRO A 7 -11.18 2.37 -8.70
C PRO A 7 -11.25 2.64 -7.19
N SER A 8 -10.73 3.79 -6.72
CA SER A 8 -10.82 4.14 -5.30
C SER A 8 -12.12 4.88 -4.99
N ARG A 9 -12.67 4.57 -3.81
CA ARG A 9 -13.86 5.23 -3.25
C ARG A 9 -13.51 6.32 -2.24
N LEU A 10 -12.23 6.41 -1.85
CA LEU A 10 -11.81 7.20 -0.68
C LEU A 10 -11.04 8.46 -1.04
N HIS A 11 -10.54 8.56 -2.27
CA HIS A 11 -9.91 9.76 -2.78
C HIS A 11 -10.27 9.96 -4.25
N SER A 12 -10.06 11.16 -4.75
CA SER A 12 -10.23 11.57 -6.12
C SER A 12 -9.00 11.25 -6.98
N PRO A 13 -9.15 11.14 -8.31
CA PRO A 13 -8.00 11.03 -9.21
C PRO A 13 -7.00 12.18 -9.06
N ASP A 14 -7.46 13.37 -8.67
CA ASP A 14 -6.64 14.57 -8.53
C ASP A 14 -5.76 14.54 -7.29
N GLU A 15 -6.26 14.02 -6.16
CA GLU A 15 -5.44 13.80 -4.96
C GLU A 15 -4.31 12.81 -5.22
N LEU A 16 -4.60 11.70 -5.92
CA LEU A 16 -3.55 10.75 -6.31
C LEU A 16 -2.55 11.37 -7.30
N ARG A 17 -3.01 12.19 -8.25
CA ARG A 17 -2.14 12.92 -9.18
C ARG A 17 -1.27 13.94 -8.45
N ALA A 18 -1.82 14.68 -7.50
CA ALA A 18 -1.10 15.64 -6.68
C ALA A 18 0.01 14.93 -5.88
N TYR A 19 -0.35 13.85 -5.17
CA TYR A 19 0.63 13.00 -4.50
C TYR A 19 1.73 12.53 -5.45
N ARG A 20 1.38 11.99 -6.62
CA ARG A 20 2.36 11.49 -7.60
C ARG A 20 3.27 12.59 -8.15
N ARG A 21 2.77 13.82 -8.31
CA ARG A 21 3.53 14.98 -8.79
C ARG A 21 4.53 15.53 -7.76
N GLU A 22 4.34 15.23 -6.48
CA GLU A 22 5.29 15.63 -5.44
C GLU A 22 6.71 15.18 -5.82
N GLN A 23 7.65 16.13 -5.78
CA GLN A 23 9.03 15.86 -6.17
C GLN A 23 9.68 14.89 -5.19
N LEU A 24 10.29 13.83 -5.72
CA LEU A 24 11.03 12.88 -4.89
C LEU A 24 12.20 13.58 -4.21
N VAL A 25 12.28 13.44 -2.90
CA VAL A 25 13.45 13.93 -2.14
C VAL A 25 14.70 13.13 -2.54
N SER A 26 15.87 13.76 -2.40
CA SER A 26 17.14 13.07 -2.62
C SER A 26 17.26 11.83 -1.72
N ARG A 27 17.91 10.78 -2.23
CA ARG A 27 18.20 9.55 -1.45
C ARG A 27 19.01 9.81 -0.18
N TYR A 28 19.80 10.89 -0.17
CA TYR A 28 20.61 11.30 0.97
C TYR A 28 19.90 12.30 1.89
N ASN A 29 18.66 12.70 1.57
CA ASN A 29 17.90 13.60 2.43
C ASN A 29 17.49 12.86 3.72
N PRO A 30 17.61 13.47 4.91
CA PRO A 30 17.20 12.85 6.17
C PRO A 30 15.73 12.40 6.18
N ALA A 31 14.83 13.10 5.48
CA ALA A 31 13.44 12.66 5.34
C ALA A 31 13.33 11.31 4.61
N CYS A 32 14.16 11.07 3.59
CA CYS A 32 14.21 9.79 2.89
C CYS A 32 14.67 8.66 3.82
N ALA A 33 15.71 8.92 4.63
CA ALA A 33 16.21 7.95 5.60
C ALA A 33 15.18 7.64 6.70
N ARG A 34 14.48 8.67 7.20
CA ARG A 34 13.40 8.50 8.18
C ARG A 34 12.22 7.72 7.61
N ALA A 35 11.83 7.99 6.36
CA ALA A 35 10.77 7.23 5.68
C ALA A 35 11.17 5.75 5.49
N ALA A 36 12.42 5.49 5.10
CA ALA A 36 12.94 4.14 5.00
C ALA A 36 12.95 3.43 6.37
N MET A 37 13.44 4.08 7.41
CA MET A 37 13.44 3.53 8.77
C MET A 37 12.02 3.21 9.27
N TRP A 38 11.07 4.12 9.02
CA TRP A 38 9.67 3.88 9.33
C TRP A 38 9.11 2.68 8.55
N ALA A 39 9.35 2.58 7.25
CA ALA A 39 8.88 1.45 6.45
C ALA A 39 9.49 0.12 6.93
N TRP A 40 10.78 0.11 7.25
CA TRP A 40 11.48 -1.10 7.68
C TRP A 40 10.95 -1.63 9.01
N THR A 41 10.79 -0.74 9.98
CA THR A 41 10.23 -1.09 11.29
C THR A 41 8.79 -1.57 11.17
N ASN A 42 7.99 -0.94 10.29
CA ASN A 42 6.58 -1.27 10.14
C ASN A 42 6.31 -2.49 9.26
N VAL A 43 7.18 -2.86 8.32
CA VAL A 43 7.10 -4.19 7.66
C VAL A 43 7.21 -5.30 8.71
N ARG A 44 8.19 -5.19 9.62
CA ARG A 44 8.36 -6.20 10.70
C ARG A 44 7.19 -6.19 11.69
N ARG A 45 6.64 -5.02 12.00
CA ARG A 45 5.44 -4.91 12.85
C ARG A 45 4.21 -5.45 12.15
N ALA A 46 4.02 -5.20 10.86
CA ALA A 46 2.92 -5.72 10.06
C ALA A 46 2.92 -7.24 10.12
N SER A 47 4.09 -7.87 9.90
CA SER A 47 4.24 -9.32 9.99
C SER A 47 3.77 -9.87 11.36
N ARG A 48 4.23 -9.26 12.45
CA ARG A 48 3.86 -9.67 13.82
C ARG A 48 2.42 -9.35 14.19
N ALA A 49 1.85 -8.26 13.68
CA ALA A 49 0.48 -7.85 13.93
C ALA A 49 -0.48 -8.75 13.14
N LEU A 50 -0.19 -9.03 11.87
CA LEU A 50 -0.95 -9.97 11.05
C LEU A 50 -0.96 -11.38 11.66
N ALA A 51 0.17 -11.84 12.20
CA ALA A 51 0.25 -13.13 12.87
C ALA A 51 -0.60 -13.21 14.15
N ARG A 52 -0.87 -12.08 14.82
CA ARG A 52 -1.60 -12.01 16.09
C ARG A 52 -3.07 -11.67 15.92
N ASP A 53 -3.34 -10.67 15.10
CA ASP A 53 -4.61 -9.96 14.99
C ASP A 53 -5.28 -10.20 13.62
N GLY A 54 -4.63 -10.96 12.72
CA GLY A 54 -5.13 -11.25 11.39
C GLY A 54 -5.37 -9.97 10.59
N ILE A 55 -6.48 -9.92 9.85
CA ILE A 55 -6.87 -8.76 9.03
C ILE A 55 -7.22 -7.50 9.85
N GLN A 56 -7.28 -7.61 11.19
CA GLN A 56 -7.52 -6.46 12.07
C GLN A 56 -6.22 -5.72 12.42
N ALA A 57 -5.07 -6.20 11.95
CA ALA A 57 -3.77 -5.59 12.18
C ALA A 57 -3.72 -4.12 11.75
N THR A 58 -3.15 -3.28 12.60
CA THR A 58 -2.95 -1.85 12.36
C THR A 58 -1.48 -1.49 12.43
N ILE A 59 -1.06 -0.46 11.68
CA ILE A 59 0.30 0.06 11.67
C ILE A 59 0.25 1.53 12.09
N PRO A 60 1.15 2.00 12.97
CA PRO A 60 1.19 3.42 13.34
C PRO A 60 1.56 4.31 12.16
N PRO A 61 1.00 5.53 12.08
CA PRO A 61 1.27 6.45 10.99
C PRO A 61 2.77 6.85 10.93
N PRO A 62 3.28 7.24 9.76
CA PRO A 62 4.60 7.83 9.65
C PRO A 62 4.69 9.14 10.45
N PRO A 63 5.88 9.53 10.93
CA PRO A 63 6.08 10.88 11.40
C PRO A 63 5.80 11.88 10.26
N ALA A 64 5.56 13.16 10.59
CA ALA A 64 5.37 14.21 9.60
C ALA A 64 6.59 14.26 8.65
N LEU A 65 6.39 13.79 7.42
CA LEU A 65 7.37 13.66 6.36
C LEU A 65 6.74 14.12 5.05
N PRO A 66 7.53 14.67 4.11
CA PRO A 66 7.00 15.03 2.80
C PRO A 66 6.63 13.78 1.99
N ALA A 67 5.60 13.87 1.15
CA ALA A 67 5.18 12.76 0.27
C ALA A 67 6.32 12.31 -0.67
N GLY A 68 7.21 13.22 -1.06
CA GLY A 68 8.41 12.91 -1.84
C GLY A 68 9.39 11.95 -1.17
N ALA A 69 9.30 11.78 0.16
CA ALA A 69 10.08 10.78 0.91
C ALA A 69 9.59 9.34 0.68
N ARG A 70 8.53 9.12 -0.12
CA ARG A 70 8.07 7.80 -0.57
C ARG A 70 9.18 6.95 -1.20
N ARG A 71 10.19 7.59 -1.79
CA ARG A 71 11.39 6.91 -2.33
C ARG A 71 12.04 5.98 -1.28
N GLY A 72 12.10 6.42 -0.02
CA GLY A 72 12.65 5.62 1.07
C GLY A 72 11.77 4.42 1.41
N VAL A 73 10.44 4.61 1.43
CA VAL A 73 9.45 3.55 1.65
C VAL A 73 9.54 2.49 0.55
N GLU A 74 9.48 2.92 -0.71
CA GLU A 74 9.56 2.05 -1.88
C GLU A 74 10.88 1.26 -1.93
N ALA A 75 12.00 1.90 -1.58
CA ALA A 75 13.30 1.23 -1.52
C ALA A 75 13.32 0.09 -0.49
N VAL A 76 12.72 0.32 0.67
CA VAL A 76 12.62 -0.71 1.71
C VAL A 76 11.67 -1.83 1.30
N LEU A 77 10.49 -1.52 0.76
CA LEU A 77 9.55 -2.54 0.31
C LEU A 77 10.16 -3.42 -0.78
N ARG A 78 10.96 -2.85 -1.69
CA ARG A 78 11.72 -3.61 -2.69
C ARG A 78 12.82 -4.48 -2.08
N ARG A 79 13.48 -4.02 -1.00
CA ARG A 79 14.62 -4.73 -0.40
C ARG A 79 14.22 -5.81 0.59
N ALA A 80 13.14 -5.59 1.34
CA ALA A 80 12.64 -6.48 2.37
C ALA A 80 11.74 -7.59 1.80
N SER A 81 11.21 -7.42 0.58
CA SER A 81 10.32 -8.37 -0.10
C SER A 81 9.18 -8.88 0.81
N PRO A 82 8.39 -7.97 1.42
CA PRO A 82 7.28 -8.36 2.28
C PRO A 82 6.20 -9.11 1.49
N THR A 83 5.34 -9.83 2.20
CA THR A 83 4.13 -10.40 1.59
C THR A 83 3.24 -9.29 1.02
N CYS A 84 2.34 -9.65 0.10
CA CYS A 84 1.42 -8.69 -0.51
C CYS A 84 0.56 -7.93 0.52
N LEU A 85 0.11 -8.61 1.57
CA LEU A 85 -0.70 -7.99 2.62
C LEU A 85 0.11 -7.03 3.51
N GLU A 86 1.31 -7.43 3.94
CA GLU A 86 2.23 -6.55 4.69
C GLU A 86 2.61 -5.30 3.88
N ARG A 87 2.90 -5.48 2.59
CA ARG A 87 3.19 -4.39 1.65
C ARG A 87 2.02 -3.42 1.58
N SER A 88 0.81 -3.94 1.37
CA SER A 88 -0.40 -3.13 1.20
C SER A 88 -0.75 -2.38 2.48
N LEU A 89 -0.58 -2.98 3.67
CA LEU A 89 -0.77 -2.27 4.95
C LEU A 89 0.20 -1.09 5.12
N VAL A 90 1.49 -1.30 4.84
CA VAL A 90 2.49 -0.23 4.95
C VAL A 90 2.18 0.90 3.97
N LEU A 91 1.84 0.57 2.72
CA LEU A 91 1.49 1.60 1.74
C LEU A 91 0.16 2.30 2.06
N GLN A 92 -0.87 1.58 2.48
CA GLN A 92 -2.15 2.17 2.88
C GLN A 92 -1.92 3.22 3.98
N THR A 93 -1.15 2.86 5.00
CA THR A 93 -0.83 3.76 6.12
C THR A 93 -0.01 4.97 5.65
N TRP A 94 0.96 4.75 4.75
CA TRP A 94 1.76 5.84 4.17
C TRP A 94 0.88 6.79 3.35
N LEU A 95 0.06 6.27 2.44
CA LEU A 95 -0.77 7.07 1.55
C LEU A 95 -1.86 7.83 2.31
N ALA A 96 -2.48 7.21 3.32
CA ALA A 96 -3.46 7.86 4.20
C ALA A 96 -2.84 9.08 4.91
N ALA A 97 -1.60 8.96 5.42
CA ALA A 97 -0.89 10.07 6.05
C ALA A 97 -0.55 11.24 5.10
N HIS A 98 -0.68 11.03 3.78
CA HIS A 98 -0.45 12.04 2.75
C HIS A 98 -1.73 12.40 1.98
N GLY A 99 -2.90 12.18 2.58
CA GLY A 99 -4.19 12.59 2.00
C GLY A 99 -4.67 11.72 0.85
N VAL A 100 -4.12 10.51 0.69
CA VAL A 100 -4.55 9.54 -0.34
C VAL A 100 -5.00 8.24 0.34
N PRO A 101 -6.06 8.25 1.16
CA PRO A 101 -6.57 7.03 1.78
C PRO A 101 -6.95 6.01 0.70
N CYS A 102 -6.47 4.77 0.85
CA CYS A 102 -6.73 3.68 -0.10
C CYS A 102 -7.34 2.49 0.65
N GLU A 103 -8.24 1.75 0.01
CA GLU A 103 -8.65 0.44 0.52
C GLU A 103 -7.61 -0.63 0.16
N ILE A 104 -7.38 -1.60 1.04
CA ILE A 104 -6.70 -2.85 0.67
C ILE A 104 -7.76 -3.82 0.20
N ILE A 105 -7.60 -4.34 -1.01
CA ILE A 105 -8.44 -5.38 -1.58
C ILE A 105 -7.72 -6.72 -1.40
N ILE A 106 -8.42 -7.71 -0.86
CA ILE A 106 -7.97 -9.10 -0.77
C ILE A 106 -8.77 -9.91 -1.78
N GLY A 107 -8.09 -10.66 -2.63
CA GLY A 107 -8.72 -11.52 -3.62
C GLY A 107 -8.05 -12.87 -3.75
N VAL A 108 -8.74 -13.78 -4.42
CA VAL A 108 -8.26 -15.14 -4.71
C VAL A 108 -8.35 -15.45 -6.19
N ALA A 109 -7.42 -16.26 -6.68
CA ALA A 109 -7.43 -16.80 -8.02
C ALA A 109 -7.22 -18.31 -7.94
N LYS A 110 -7.83 -19.04 -8.86
CA LYS A 110 -7.54 -20.47 -9.05
C LYS A 110 -6.44 -20.61 -10.09
N GLU A 111 -5.37 -21.33 -9.74
CA GLU A 111 -4.28 -21.66 -10.65
C GLU A 111 -4.10 -23.18 -10.67
N GLY A 112 -4.67 -23.83 -11.69
CA GLY A 112 -4.75 -25.29 -11.75
C GLY A 112 -5.59 -25.86 -10.60
N ALA A 113 -4.97 -26.69 -9.76
CA ALA A 113 -5.60 -27.26 -8.56
C ALA A 113 -5.44 -26.38 -7.30
N GLU A 114 -4.63 -25.33 -7.35
CA GLU A 114 -4.32 -24.48 -6.20
C GLU A 114 -5.17 -23.22 -6.16
N VAL A 115 -5.43 -22.72 -4.95
CA VAL A 115 -6.04 -21.40 -4.71
C VAL A 115 -4.95 -20.46 -4.20
N LYS A 116 -4.69 -19.37 -4.94
CA LYS A 116 -3.73 -18.34 -4.55
C LYS A 116 -4.47 -17.10 -4.04
N ALA A 117 -4.00 -16.58 -2.92
CA ALA A 117 -4.48 -15.32 -2.36
C ALA A 117 -3.53 -14.17 -2.72
N HIS A 118 -4.09 -12.99 -2.94
CA HIS A 118 -3.33 -11.76 -3.19
C HIS A 118 -4.02 -10.57 -2.54
N ALA A 119 -3.22 -9.57 -2.18
CA ALA A 119 -3.70 -8.32 -1.61
C ALA A 119 -3.05 -7.13 -2.32
N TRP A 120 -3.85 -6.16 -2.73
CA TRP A 120 -3.41 -4.96 -3.46
C TRP A 120 -4.19 -3.73 -2.98
N LEU A 121 -3.70 -2.53 -3.29
CA LEU A 121 -4.47 -1.31 -3.02
C LEU A 121 -5.51 -1.06 -4.13
N ASP A 122 -6.63 -0.42 -3.81
CA ASP A 122 -7.64 -0.04 -4.81
C ASP A 122 -7.07 0.75 -6.01
N ILE A 123 -6.06 1.61 -5.79
CA ILE A 123 -5.33 2.32 -6.85
C ILE A 123 -4.55 1.40 -7.81
N GLU A 124 -4.31 0.14 -7.42
CA GLU A 124 -3.64 -0.91 -8.19
C GLU A 124 -4.67 -1.85 -8.86
N ALA A 125 -5.99 -1.64 -8.69
CA ALA A 125 -7.02 -2.53 -9.26
C ALA A 125 -7.01 -2.59 -10.79
N GLY A 126 -6.41 -1.60 -11.46
CA GLY A 126 -6.19 -1.58 -12.90
C GLY A 126 -5.08 -2.52 -13.37
N ASP A 127 -4.23 -3.01 -12.47
CA ASP A 127 -3.03 -3.77 -12.82
C ASP A 127 -3.36 -5.17 -13.34
N HIS A 128 -2.54 -5.67 -14.26
CA HIS A 128 -2.70 -6.98 -14.87
C HIS A 128 -2.67 -8.14 -13.86
N VAL A 129 -2.02 -7.96 -12.72
CA VAL A 129 -2.01 -8.93 -11.62
C VAL A 129 -3.37 -8.93 -10.93
N ALA A 130 -3.85 -7.77 -10.48
CA ALA A 130 -5.12 -7.62 -9.76
C ALA A 130 -6.31 -8.19 -10.54
N ARG A 131 -6.35 -7.98 -11.86
CA ARG A 131 -7.43 -8.47 -12.74
C ARG A 131 -7.58 -10.00 -12.80
N LYS A 132 -6.58 -10.76 -12.33
CA LYS A 132 -6.64 -12.24 -12.30
C LYS A 132 -7.33 -12.77 -11.05
N TYR A 133 -7.56 -11.93 -10.05
CA TYR A 133 -8.12 -12.32 -8.76
C TYR A 133 -9.57 -11.87 -8.65
N THR A 134 -10.40 -12.73 -8.08
CA THR A 134 -11.74 -12.39 -7.64
C THR A 134 -11.65 -11.77 -6.25
N GLU A 135 -12.16 -10.56 -6.11
CA GLU A 135 -12.23 -9.85 -4.83
C GLU A 135 -13.07 -10.64 -3.81
N LEU A 136 -12.54 -10.80 -2.59
CA LEU A 136 -13.23 -11.39 -1.45
C LEU A 136 -13.54 -10.37 -0.37
N HIS A 137 -12.61 -9.43 -0.12
CA HIS A 137 -12.71 -8.53 1.02
C HIS A 137 -12.01 -7.20 0.77
N ARG A 138 -12.47 -6.15 1.44
CA ARG A 138 -11.87 -4.82 1.45
C ARG A 138 -11.60 -4.36 2.87
N LEU A 139 -10.42 -3.79 3.10
CA LEU A 139 -10.02 -3.19 4.37
C LEU A 139 -9.86 -1.68 4.18
N ALA A 140 -10.70 -0.91 4.85
CA ALA A 140 -10.57 0.54 4.93
C ALA A 140 -9.28 0.94 5.70
N PRO A 141 -8.68 2.10 5.39
CA PRO A 141 -7.59 2.64 6.19
C PRO A 141 -8.08 2.94 7.62
N ARG A 142 -7.20 2.73 8.60
CA ARG A 142 -7.49 2.88 10.04
C ARG A 142 -6.53 3.87 10.68
#